data_AF-A0A2W4K603-F1
#
_entry.id   AF-A0A2W4K603-F1
#
_cell.length_a   1.000
_cell.length_b   1.000
_cell.length_c   1.000
_cell.angle_alpha   90.00
_cell.angle_beta   90.00
_cell.angle_gamma   90.00
#
_symmetry.space_group_name_H-M   'P 1'
#
loop_
_entity.id
_entity.type
_entity.pdbx_description
1 polymer ?
#
loop_
_entity_poly.entity_id
_entity_poly.type
_entity_poly.pdbx_seq_one_letter_code
_entity_poly.pdbx_strand_id
1 'polypeptide(L)'
;MPLSVEAITAQHIGDRQEQQDRVAILSSRRIRGAALVVLADGAAALDAGAGAAERGIGRAANLFGAGCRTTKTPKSRPVSPLT
;
A
#
# COMPACT_ATOMS: atom_id res chain seq x y z
N MET A 1 -0.47 23.94 -7.03
CA MET A 1 -1.63 23.52 -6.21
C MET A 1 -1.28 22.21 -5.52
N PRO A 2 -1.59 22.00 -4.22
CA PRO A 2 -1.42 20.70 -3.61
C PRO A 2 -2.41 19.71 -4.22
N LEU A 3 -1.94 18.52 -4.62
CA LEU A 3 -2.81 17.42 -5.02
C LEU A 3 -3.51 16.90 -3.76
N SER A 4 -4.84 16.96 -3.72
CA SER A 4 -5.66 16.33 -2.69
C SER A 4 -6.28 15.07 -3.26
N VAL A 5 -6.13 13.95 -2.57
CA VAL A 5 -6.72 12.66 -2.96
C VAL A 5 -7.68 12.24 -1.85
N GLU A 6 -8.95 12.07 -2.21
CA GLU A 6 -9.96 11.47 -1.36
C GLU A 6 -10.21 10.05 -1.84
N ALA A 7 -10.26 9.10 -0.90
CA ALA A 7 -10.47 7.70 -1.21
C ALA A 7 -11.45 7.10 -0.20
N ILE A 8 -12.37 6.29 -0.72
CA ILE A 8 -13.41 5.60 0.06
C ILE A 8 -13.21 4.11 -0.14
N THR A 9 -13.39 3.35 0.94
CA THR A 9 -13.40 1.89 0.88
C THR A 9 -14.69 1.35 1.46
N ALA A 10 -15.10 0.18 0.96
CA ALA A 10 -16.20 -0.59 1.50
C ALA A 10 -15.81 -2.07 1.48
N GLN A 11 -16.39 -2.83 2.39
CA GLN A 11 -16.30 -4.28 2.42
C GLN A 11 -17.72 -4.83 2.48
N HIS A 12 -18.00 -5.86 1.68
CA HIS A 12 -19.29 -6.53 1.66
C HIS A 12 -19.06 -8.03 1.64
N ILE A 13 -19.76 -8.73 2.54
CA ILE A 13 -19.61 -10.18 2.74
C ILE A 13 -20.32 -11.01 1.66
N GLY A 14 -21.37 -10.44 1.05
CA GLY A 14 -22.23 -11.19 0.13
C GLY A 14 -22.85 -12.41 0.82
N ASP A 15 -22.84 -13.54 0.11
CA ASP A 15 -23.46 -14.78 0.58
C ASP A 15 -22.51 -15.65 1.43
N ARG A 16 -21.31 -15.13 1.77
CA ARG A 16 -20.34 -15.87 2.58
C ARG A 16 -20.76 -15.87 4.05
N GLN A 17 -20.40 -16.95 4.75
CA GLN A 17 -20.59 -17.05 6.20
C GLN A 17 -19.61 -16.18 6.99
N GLU A 18 -18.47 -15.84 6.39
CA GLU A 18 -17.40 -15.10 7.05
C GLU A 18 -16.71 -14.13 6.09
N GLN A 19 -16.32 -12.95 6.61
CA GLN A 19 -15.64 -11.92 5.83
C GLN A 19 -14.13 -12.10 5.89
N GLN A 20 -13.55 -12.64 4.82
CA GLN A 20 -12.11 -12.91 4.72
C GLN A 20 -11.34 -11.84 3.96
N ASP A 21 -12.02 -10.95 3.23
CA ASP A 21 -11.40 -9.79 2.60
C ASP A 21 -11.05 -8.71 3.63
N ARG A 22 -9.96 -7.99 3.38
CA ARG A 22 -9.57 -6.79 4.12
C ARG A 22 -9.14 -5.68 3.17
N VAL A 23 -9.43 -4.44 3.53
CA VAL A 23 -9.05 -3.24 2.78
C VAL A 23 -8.46 -2.20 3.72
N ALA A 24 -7.42 -1.50 3.27
CA ALA A 24 -6.82 -0.39 4.00
C ALA A 24 -6.34 0.72 3.06
N ILE A 25 -6.49 1.96 3.51
CA ILE A 25 -5.84 3.14 2.92
C ILE A 25 -4.73 3.57 3.89
N LEU A 26 -3.50 3.65 3.39
CA LEU A 26 -2.31 3.95 4.18
C LEU A 26 -1.65 5.23 3.66
N SER A 27 -1.63 6.29 4.48
CA SER A 27 -0.89 7.51 4.14
C SER A 27 0.60 7.38 4.49
N SER A 28 1.50 7.82 3.60
CA SER A 28 2.93 7.81 3.91
C SER A 28 3.29 8.90 4.90
N ARG A 29 4.01 8.55 5.97
CA ARG A 29 4.63 9.53 6.88
C ARG A 29 5.95 10.10 6.34
N ARG A 30 6.56 9.43 5.35
CA ARG A 30 7.91 9.78 4.85
C ARG A 30 7.89 10.54 3.53
N ILE A 31 6.93 10.23 2.65
CA ILE A 31 6.80 10.87 1.34
C ILE A 31 5.50 11.67 1.33
N ARG A 32 5.62 13.00 1.29
CA ARG A 32 4.43 13.86 1.16
C ARG A 32 3.70 13.55 -0.14
N GLY A 33 2.37 13.47 -0.08
CA GLY A 33 1.53 13.22 -1.24
C GLY A 33 1.51 11.77 -1.73
N ALA A 34 2.05 10.82 -0.95
CA ALA A 34 1.97 9.40 -1.27
C ALA A 34 0.99 8.68 -0.33
N ALA A 35 0.15 7.83 -0.92
CA ALA A 35 -0.72 6.89 -0.22
C ALA A 35 -0.63 5.51 -0.89
N LEU A 36 -0.91 4.47 -0.13
CA LEU A 36 -1.01 3.09 -0.59
C LEU A 36 -2.40 2.56 -0.23
N VAL A 37 -3.12 2.05 -1.23
CA VAL A 37 -4.39 1.33 -1.02
C VAL A 37 -4.11 -0.16 -1.17
N VAL A 38 -4.57 -0.94 -0.20
CA VAL A 38 -4.35 -2.39 -0.15
C VAL A 38 -5.71 -3.07 -0.09
N LEU A 39 -5.97 -3.99 -1.02
CA LEU A 39 -7.06 -4.95 -0.96
C LEU A 39 -6.43 -6.34 -0.85
N ALA A 40 -6.78 -7.07 0.20
CA ALA A 40 -6.28 -8.41 0.48
C ALA A 40 -7.46 -9.37 0.58
N ASP A 41 -7.50 -10.35 -0.31
CA ASP A 41 -8.46 -11.46 -0.28
C ASP A 41 -7.86 -12.61 0.52
N GLY A 42 -8.50 -12.94 1.64
CA GLY A 42 -8.15 -14.09 2.44
C GLY A 42 -8.84 -15.32 1.87
N ALA A 43 -8.08 -16.30 1.40
CA ALA A 43 -8.61 -17.60 1.02
C ALA A 43 -8.07 -18.68 1.96
N ALA A 44 -8.86 -19.07 2.96
CA ALA A 44 -8.59 -20.25 3.77
C ALA A 44 -9.88 -20.79 4.44
N ALA A 45 -9.81 -22.03 4.93
CA ALA A 45 -10.91 -22.59 5.71
C ALA A 45 -11.05 -21.84 7.05
N LEU A 46 -12.29 -21.50 7.42
CA LEU A 46 -12.63 -20.75 8.63
C LEU A 46 -11.89 -19.38 8.70
N ASP A 47 -11.83 -18.79 9.89
CA ASP A 47 -11.27 -17.46 10.14
C ASP A 47 -9.76 -17.28 9.83
N ALA A 48 -9.09 -18.35 9.40
CA ALA A 48 -7.70 -18.29 8.97
C ALA A 48 -7.49 -17.37 7.75
N GLY A 49 -8.52 -17.24 6.89
CA GLY A 49 -8.48 -16.41 5.68
C GLY A 49 -8.41 -14.92 6.03
N ALA A 50 -9.32 -14.48 6.90
CA ALA A 50 -9.33 -13.12 7.46
C ALA A 50 -7.98 -12.76 8.09
N GLY A 51 -7.43 -13.65 8.93
CA GLY A 51 -6.12 -13.44 9.54
C GLY A 51 -4.97 -13.36 8.53
N ALA A 52 -5.04 -14.09 7.41
CA ALA A 52 -4.06 -13.98 6.34
C ALA A 52 -4.12 -12.63 5.62
N ALA A 53 -5.33 -12.14 5.34
CA ALA A 53 -5.55 -10.82 4.75
C ALA A 53 -5.05 -9.69 5.67
N GLU A 54 -5.31 -9.77 6.98
CA GLU A 54 -4.80 -8.82 7.98
C GLU A 54 -3.26 -8.79 8.03
N ARG A 55 -2.62 -9.96 8.03
CA ARG A 55 -1.15 -10.04 7.94
C ARG A 55 -0.61 -9.45 6.63
N GLY A 56 -1.34 -9.62 5.53
CA GLY A 56 -1.03 -9.01 4.24
C GLY A 56 -0.99 -7.48 4.34
N ILE A 57 -2.03 -6.88 4.92
CA ILE A 57 -2.09 -5.43 5.16
C ILE A 57 -0.96 -4.97 6.09
N GLY A 58 -0.72 -5.68 7.20
CA GLY A 58 0.36 -5.35 8.13
C GLY A 58 1.74 -5.38 7.47
N ARG A 59 2.01 -6.37 6.61
CA ARG A 59 3.24 -6.43 5.80
C ARG A 59 3.33 -5.28 4.81
N ALA A 60 2.24 -4.97 4.11
CA ALA A 60 2.19 -3.85 3.18
C ALA A 60 2.47 -2.52 3.89
N ALA A 61 1.90 -2.29 5.07
CA ALA A 61 2.15 -1.12 5.89
C ALA A 61 3.62 -1.02 6.33
N ASN A 62 4.21 -2.13 6.79
CA ASN A 62 5.61 -2.18 7.17
C ASN A 62 6.55 -1.89 5.99
N LEU A 63 6.30 -2.50 4.83
CA LEU A 63 7.09 -2.28 3.62
C LEU A 63 6.91 -0.86 3.08
N PHE A 64 5.71 -0.32 3.10
CA PHE A 64 5.44 1.05 2.66
C PHE A 64 6.11 2.08 3.57
N GLY A 65 6.08 1.84 4.89
CA GLY A 65 6.80 2.64 5.87
C GLY A 65 8.31 2.54 5.69
N ALA A 66 8.88 1.33 5.66
CA ALA A 66 10.32 1.08 5.61
C ALA A 66 10.94 1.39 4.24
N GLY A 67 10.26 1.03 3.15
CA GLY A 67 10.74 1.09 1.77
C GLY A 67 10.54 2.45 1.07
N CYS A 68 9.81 3.39 1.69
CA CYS A 68 9.77 4.78 1.26
C CYS A 68 11.17 5.43 1.38
N ARG A 69 12.03 5.20 0.39
CA ARG A 69 13.25 5.96 0.15
C ARG A 69 12.87 7.15 -0.72
N THR A 70 13.20 8.36 -0.28
CA THR A 70 13.10 9.52 -1.17
C THR A 70 14.15 9.31 -2.25
N THR A 71 13.72 9.12 -3.50
CA THR A 71 14.65 9.17 -4.62
C THR A 71 15.14 10.61 -4.67
N LYS A 72 16.32 10.89 -4.08
CA LYS A 72 17.05 12.10 -4.46
C LYS A 72 17.20 12.05 -5.96
N THR A 73 16.72 13.08 -6.65
CA THR A 73 16.90 13.28 -8.08
C THR A 73 18.35 12.94 -8.45
N PRO A 74 18.60 12.05 -9.43
CA PRO A 74 19.97 11.78 -9.84
C PRO A 74 20.55 13.10 -10.35
N LYS A 75 21.58 13.62 -9.67
CA LYS A 75 22.36 14.75 -10.21
C LYS A 75 22.88 14.26 -11.56
N SER A 76 22.45 14.90 -12.64
CA SER A 76 22.98 14.66 -13.99
C SER A 76 24.50 14.73 -13.90
N ARG A 77 25.18 13.59 -14.14
CA ARG A 77 26.63 13.57 -14.29
C ARG A 77 26.94 14.43 -15.52
N PRO A 78 27.83 15.43 -15.44
CA PRO A 78 28.26 16.15 -16.63
C PRO A 78 28.93 15.14 -17.57
N VAL A 79 28.43 15.07 -18.81
CA VAL A 79 29.02 14.23 -19.85
C VAL A 79 30.28 14.95 -20.31
N SER A 80 31.45 14.39 -20.05
CA SER A 80 32.71 14.93 -20.58
C SER A 80 32.72 14.79 -22.11
N PRO A 81 33.11 15.82 -22.87
CA PRO A 81 33.20 15.72 -24.33
C PRO A 81 34.30 14.72 -24.70
N LEU A 82 33.97 13.81 -25.63
CA LEU A 82 34.93 12.90 -26.24
C LEU A 82 35.92 13.73 -27.07
N THR A 83 37.20 13.56 -26.75
CA THR A 83 38.35 14.09 -27.51
C THR A 83 38.42 13.46 -28.90
#